data_AF-A0A6H1KXE5-F1
#
_entry.id   AF-A0A6H1KXE5-F1
#
_cell.length_a   1.000
_cell.length_b   1.000
_cell.length_c   1.000
_cell.angle_alpha   90.00
_cell.angle_beta   90.00
_cell.angle_gamma   90.00
#
_symmetry.space_group_name_H-M   'P 1'
#
loop_
_entity.id
_entity.type
_entity.pdbx_description
1 polymer ?
#
loop_
_entity_poly.entity_id
_entity_poly.type
_entity_poly.pdbx_seq_one_letter_code
_entity_poly.pdbx_strand_id
1 'polypeptide(L)'
;MTGTTGATGSAGAFPYQLVATDLDGTLLRSDGTVSARTREALAAATAAGAAHIVVTGRAVPWTRHILDDLGYEGLAVCGQGAQVYHAGEHRLLTSVTLDRQLAGLALAKIEAEVGPLLLAASRDGLDGEVLVGPGYRTQDGPLPVVPIKDAADLWSAPLNKVYVQHPTLSDDALAAVATQVAGGLVGVTMAGAGIVELLPLGLSKATGLSLAARRLGVRAADTIAFGDMPNDIPMFAWAARGVAMAGAHEELKAVADEVTSSNDEDGIAVVLERLLG
;
A
#
# COMPACT_ATOMS: atom_id res chain seq x y z
N MET A 1 -0.09 -60.31 16.73
CA MET A 1 -0.88 -59.52 15.77
C MET A 1 -1.28 -58.24 16.48
N THR A 2 -0.41 -57.23 16.54
CA THR A 2 -0.32 -56.09 15.59
C THR A 2 -1.66 -55.39 15.39
N GLY A 3 -1.82 -54.25 16.05
CA GLY A 3 -2.92 -53.31 15.88
C GLY A 3 -2.41 -51.89 16.13
N THR A 4 -1.51 -51.43 15.28
CA THR A 4 -1.07 -50.04 15.17
C THR A 4 -2.21 -49.23 14.55
N THR A 5 -2.94 -48.45 15.34
CA THR A 5 -3.81 -47.39 14.82
C THR A 5 -2.99 -46.11 14.77
N GLY A 6 -2.52 -45.78 13.57
CA GLY A 6 -1.83 -44.53 13.29
C GLY A 6 -2.73 -43.35 13.60
N ALA A 7 -2.23 -42.45 14.44
CA ALA A 7 -2.75 -41.10 14.54
C ALA A 7 -2.40 -40.39 13.22
N THR A 8 -3.39 -40.25 12.35
CA THR A 8 -3.32 -39.29 11.25
C THR A 8 -3.37 -37.90 11.88
N GLY A 9 -2.21 -37.27 12.05
CA GLY A 9 -2.13 -35.85 12.37
C GLY A 9 -2.91 -35.09 11.30
N SER A 10 -3.90 -34.29 11.71
CA SER A 10 -4.52 -33.34 10.81
C SER A 10 -3.43 -32.37 10.37
N ALA A 11 -3.07 -32.36 9.08
CA ALA A 11 -2.44 -31.18 8.49
C ALA A 11 -3.33 -29.98 8.87
N GLY A 12 -2.77 -29.04 9.63
CA GLY A 12 -3.54 -27.94 10.17
C GLY A 12 -4.12 -27.13 9.02
N ALA A 13 -5.44 -26.93 9.00
CA ALA A 13 -6.04 -26.01 8.03
C ALA A 13 -5.38 -24.63 8.20
N PHE A 14 -5.05 -23.96 7.09
CA PHE A 14 -4.45 -22.64 7.11
C PHE A 14 -5.33 -21.69 7.96
N PRO A 15 -4.77 -20.98 8.96
CA PRO A 15 -5.56 -20.35 10.01
C PRO A 15 -6.22 -19.01 9.61
N TYR A 16 -5.96 -18.51 8.41
CA TYR A 16 -6.46 -17.22 7.93
C TYR A 16 -7.27 -17.39 6.64
N GLN A 17 -8.27 -16.53 6.43
CA GLN A 17 -9.07 -16.47 5.21
C GLN A 17 -8.60 -15.36 4.27
N LEU A 18 -7.73 -14.46 4.73
CA LEU A 18 -7.15 -13.40 3.91
C LEU A 18 -5.67 -13.22 4.23
N VAL A 19 -4.85 -13.20 3.18
CA VAL A 19 -3.47 -12.75 3.20
C VAL A 19 -3.42 -11.37 2.55
N ALA A 20 -3.06 -10.34 3.31
CA ALA A 20 -2.85 -8.99 2.80
C ALA A 20 -1.35 -8.70 2.73
N THR A 21 -0.83 -8.24 1.59
CA THR A 21 0.59 -7.91 1.46
C THR A 21 0.76 -6.51 0.91
N ASP A 22 1.61 -5.70 1.53
CA ASP A 22 2.20 -4.58 0.80
C ASP A 22 3.00 -5.06 -0.42
N LEU A 23 3.28 -4.16 -1.34
CA LEU A 23 3.96 -4.43 -2.59
C LEU A 23 5.47 -4.15 -2.48
N ASP A 24 5.87 -2.89 -2.47
CA ASP A 24 7.27 -2.46 -2.40
C ASP A 24 7.87 -2.84 -1.04
N GLY A 25 9.12 -3.32 -1.00
CA GLY A 25 9.78 -3.69 0.27
C GLY A 25 9.20 -4.92 0.99
N THR A 26 8.08 -5.45 0.50
CA THR A 26 7.33 -6.56 1.11
C THR A 26 7.13 -7.73 0.14
N LEU A 27 6.27 -7.61 -0.86
CA LEU A 27 6.02 -8.66 -1.85
C LEU A 27 7.06 -8.65 -2.97
N LEU A 28 7.42 -7.45 -3.44
CA LEU A 28 8.47 -7.27 -4.44
C LEU A 28 9.83 -7.35 -3.77
N ARG A 29 10.72 -8.12 -4.38
CA ARG A 29 12.16 -8.12 -4.12
C ARG A 29 12.78 -6.79 -4.55
N SER A 30 14.03 -6.55 -4.15
CA SER A 30 14.77 -5.35 -4.56
C SER A 30 14.97 -5.21 -6.07
N ASP A 31 14.87 -6.31 -6.82
CA ASP A 31 14.89 -6.33 -8.28
C ASP A 31 13.51 -6.15 -8.96
N GLY A 32 12.46 -5.91 -8.16
CA GLY A 32 11.10 -5.72 -8.64
C GLY A 32 10.35 -7.02 -9.00
N THR A 33 10.94 -8.19 -8.74
CA THR A 33 10.30 -9.49 -9.00
C THR A 33 9.65 -10.08 -7.75
N VAL A 34 8.86 -11.15 -7.91
CA VAL A 34 8.40 -12.02 -6.82
C VAL A 34 8.99 -13.40 -7.04
N SER A 35 9.68 -13.94 -6.04
CA SER A 35 10.33 -15.24 -6.13
C SER A 35 9.35 -16.38 -6.38
N ALA A 36 9.84 -17.47 -6.97
CA ALA A 36 9.06 -18.70 -7.15
C ALA A 36 8.51 -19.23 -5.81
N ARG A 37 9.35 -19.24 -4.76
CA ARG A 37 8.97 -19.70 -3.42
C ARG A 37 7.83 -18.88 -2.82
N THR A 38 7.89 -17.55 -2.90
CA THR A 38 6.81 -16.68 -2.40
C THR A 38 5.52 -16.87 -3.18
N ARG A 39 5.60 -17.04 -4.51
CA ARG A 39 4.43 -17.36 -5.35
C ARG A 39 3.81 -18.70 -4.97
N GLU A 40 4.62 -19.73 -4.78
CA GLU A 40 4.17 -21.07 -4.38
C GLU A 40 3.49 -21.04 -3.00
N ALA A 41 4.06 -20.32 -2.04
CA ALA A 41 3.48 -20.18 -0.70
C ALA A 41 2.13 -19.45 -0.71
N LEU A 42 2.01 -18.37 -1.50
CA LEU A 42 0.73 -17.65 -1.69
C LEU A 42 -0.31 -18.52 -2.41
N ALA A 43 0.12 -19.27 -3.43
CA ALA A 43 -0.74 -20.20 -4.14
C ALA A 43 -1.23 -21.34 -3.22
N ALA A 44 -0.36 -21.86 -2.35
CA ALA A 44 -0.73 -22.87 -1.36
C ALA A 44 -1.73 -22.34 -0.32
N ALA A 45 -1.52 -21.11 0.19
CA ALA A 45 -2.49 -20.44 1.06
C ALA A 45 -3.84 -20.24 0.36
N THR A 46 -3.82 -19.88 -0.93
CA THR A 46 -5.03 -19.73 -1.74
C THR A 46 -5.74 -21.07 -1.98
N ALA A 47 -4.98 -22.13 -2.25
CA ALA A 47 -5.51 -23.49 -2.39
C ALA A 47 -6.10 -24.03 -1.07
N ALA A 48 -5.63 -23.53 0.07
CA ALA A 48 -6.19 -23.80 1.40
C ALA A 48 -7.44 -22.96 1.72
N GLY A 49 -7.89 -22.09 0.80
CA GLY A 49 -9.13 -21.33 0.90
C GLY A 49 -8.98 -19.87 1.31
N ALA A 50 -7.75 -19.36 1.47
CA ALA A 50 -7.54 -17.94 1.69
C ALA A 50 -7.66 -17.13 0.38
N ALA A 51 -8.09 -15.88 0.48
CA ALA A 51 -7.84 -14.90 -0.57
C ALA A 51 -6.47 -14.24 -0.37
N HIS A 52 -5.83 -13.78 -1.44
CA HIS A 52 -4.67 -12.88 -1.38
C HIS A 52 -5.08 -11.51 -1.91
N ILE A 53 -4.70 -10.44 -1.21
CA ILE A 53 -4.94 -9.05 -1.60
C ILE A 53 -3.65 -8.22 -1.52
N VAL A 54 -3.32 -7.50 -2.59
CA VAL A 54 -2.22 -6.53 -2.58
C VAL A 54 -2.71 -5.20 -2.00
N VAL A 55 -1.94 -4.57 -1.11
CA VAL A 55 -2.31 -3.31 -0.44
C VAL A 55 -1.16 -2.31 -0.52
N THR A 56 -1.19 -1.42 -1.51
CA THR A 56 -0.05 -0.54 -1.84
C THR A 56 -0.38 0.96 -1.78
N GLY A 57 0.64 1.77 -1.52
CA GLY A 57 0.58 3.21 -1.68
C GLY A 57 0.48 3.65 -3.15
N ARG A 58 0.95 2.85 -4.11
CA ARG A 58 0.90 3.13 -5.55
C ARG A 58 -0.54 3.27 -6.03
N ALA A 59 -0.83 4.27 -6.86
CA ALA A 59 -2.12 4.38 -7.54
C ALA A 59 -2.26 3.32 -8.64
N VAL A 60 -3.48 2.98 -9.03
CA VAL A 60 -3.75 1.91 -10.01
C VAL A 60 -2.93 1.97 -11.29
N PRO A 61 -2.72 3.15 -11.94
CA PRO A 61 -1.87 3.23 -13.13
C PRO A 61 -0.47 2.62 -12.91
N TRP A 62 0.12 2.87 -11.72
CA TRP A 62 1.45 2.39 -11.31
C TRP A 62 1.50 0.95 -10.84
N THR A 63 0.35 0.37 -10.54
CA THR A 63 0.25 -0.98 -10.00
C THR A 63 -0.17 -1.99 -11.07
N ARG A 64 -1.02 -1.60 -12.02
CA ARG A 64 -1.64 -2.55 -12.97
C ARG A 64 -0.64 -3.38 -13.76
N HIS A 65 0.37 -2.76 -14.37
CA HIS A 65 1.39 -3.46 -15.15
C HIS A 65 2.20 -4.44 -14.30
N ILE A 66 2.47 -4.10 -13.04
CA ILE A 66 3.14 -4.99 -12.10
C ILE A 66 2.25 -6.20 -11.84
N LEU A 67 0.97 -6.00 -11.54
CA LEU A 67 0.04 -7.11 -11.33
C LEU A 67 -0.09 -8.00 -12.58
N ASP A 68 -0.11 -7.40 -13.77
CA ASP A 68 -0.14 -8.11 -15.05
C ASP A 68 1.13 -8.96 -15.24
N ASP A 69 2.32 -8.38 -15.01
CA ASP A 69 3.61 -9.08 -15.09
C ASP A 69 3.73 -10.21 -14.05
N LEU A 70 3.07 -10.04 -12.91
CA LEU A 70 2.97 -11.07 -11.88
C LEU A 70 1.92 -12.13 -12.18
N GLY A 71 1.06 -11.95 -13.20
CA GLY A 71 -0.10 -12.82 -13.46
C GLY A 71 -1.12 -12.80 -12.33
N TYR A 72 -1.23 -11.69 -11.60
CA TYR A 72 -2.09 -11.54 -10.44
C TYR A 72 -3.52 -11.18 -10.86
N GLU A 73 -4.51 -11.98 -10.44
CA GLU A 73 -5.91 -11.80 -10.85
C GLU A 73 -6.83 -11.29 -9.72
N GLY A 74 -6.30 -11.16 -8.50
CA GLY A 74 -7.07 -10.80 -7.30
C GLY A 74 -7.44 -9.31 -7.21
N LEU A 75 -7.93 -8.91 -6.02
CA LEU A 75 -8.16 -7.50 -5.72
C LEU A 75 -6.85 -6.82 -5.31
N ALA A 76 -6.74 -5.53 -5.62
CA ALA A 76 -5.67 -4.68 -5.12
C ALA A 76 -6.26 -3.41 -4.50
N VAL A 77 -5.80 -3.09 -3.31
CA VAL A 77 -6.02 -1.79 -2.68
C VAL A 77 -4.85 -0.90 -3.09
N CYS A 78 -5.14 0.20 -3.76
CA CYS A 78 -4.17 1.12 -4.32
C CYS A 78 -4.38 2.52 -3.74
N GLY A 79 -3.38 3.39 -3.93
CA GLY A 79 -3.48 4.81 -3.59
C GLY A 79 -3.70 5.04 -2.09
N GLN A 80 -3.04 4.25 -1.23
CA GLN A 80 -3.21 4.31 0.24
C GLN A 80 -4.66 4.08 0.70
N GLY A 81 -5.39 3.22 -0.02
CA GLY A 81 -6.79 2.92 0.28
C GLY A 81 -7.82 3.73 -0.48
N ALA A 82 -7.39 4.68 -1.33
CA ALA A 82 -8.29 5.46 -2.18
C ALA A 82 -8.96 4.61 -3.27
N GLN A 83 -8.28 3.58 -3.74
CA GLN A 83 -8.70 2.80 -4.89
C GLN A 83 -8.81 1.31 -4.56
N VAL A 84 -9.86 0.67 -5.07
CA VAL A 84 -9.97 -0.80 -5.10
C VAL A 84 -10.05 -1.22 -6.56
N TYR A 85 -9.05 -1.97 -7.01
CA TYR A 85 -8.89 -2.45 -8.37
C TYR A 85 -9.06 -3.97 -8.41
N HIS A 86 -9.75 -4.47 -9.43
CA HIS A 86 -9.79 -5.89 -9.72
C HIS A 86 -8.82 -6.18 -10.86
N ALA A 87 -7.74 -6.93 -10.58
CA ALA A 87 -6.70 -7.17 -11.55
C ALA A 87 -7.17 -8.09 -12.69
N GLY A 88 -7.84 -9.20 -12.38
CA GLY A 88 -8.37 -10.11 -13.42
C GLY A 88 -9.46 -9.51 -14.32
N GLU A 89 -10.26 -8.57 -13.84
CA GLU A 89 -11.26 -7.86 -14.66
C GLU A 89 -10.73 -6.57 -15.30
N HIS A 90 -9.50 -6.16 -14.97
CA HIS A 90 -8.94 -4.85 -15.28
C HIS A 90 -9.87 -3.67 -14.98
N ARG A 91 -10.52 -3.70 -13.81
CA ARG A 91 -11.60 -2.76 -13.47
C ARG A 91 -11.40 -2.05 -12.14
N LEU A 92 -11.59 -0.73 -12.16
CA LEU A 92 -11.65 0.07 -10.95
C LEU A 92 -13.02 -0.09 -10.27
N LEU A 93 -13.05 -0.71 -9.09
CA LEU A 93 -14.27 -0.98 -8.32
C LEU A 93 -14.64 0.17 -7.37
N THR A 94 -13.65 0.94 -6.93
CA THR A 94 -13.84 2.12 -6.09
C THR A 94 -12.72 3.10 -6.37
N SER A 95 -13.06 4.39 -6.39
CA SER A 95 -12.10 5.48 -6.32
C SER A 95 -12.62 6.59 -5.42
N VAL A 96 -11.74 7.11 -4.57
CA VAL A 96 -11.99 8.26 -3.70
C VAL A 96 -10.99 9.34 -4.07
N THR A 97 -11.50 10.52 -4.43
CA THR A 97 -10.68 11.63 -4.87
C THR A 97 -10.59 12.73 -3.81
N LEU A 98 -9.52 13.51 -3.88
CA LEU A 98 -9.33 14.69 -3.03
C LEU A 98 -10.45 15.69 -3.28
N ASP A 99 -10.99 16.24 -2.19
CA ASP A 99 -11.66 17.53 -2.30
C ASP A 99 -10.61 18.59 -2.66
N ARG A 100 -10.67 19.08 -3.90
CA ARG A 100 -9.69 20.02 -4.45
C ARG A 100 -9.66 21.36 -3.70
N GLN A 101 -10.77 21.79 -3.11
CA GLN A 101 -10.81 23.03 -2.34
C GLN A 101 -10.11 22.85 -0.99
N LEU A 102 -10.40 21.75 -0.29
CA LEU A 102 -9.73 21.42 0.97
C LEU A 102 -8.24 21.15 0.78
N ALA A 103 -7.86 20.46 -0.30
CA ALA A 103 -6.47 20.22 -0.66
C ALA A 103 -5.71 21.51 -0.98
N GLY A 104 -6.32 22.44 -1.74
CA GLY A 104 -5.74 23.76 -2.00
C GLY A 104 -5.57 24.57 -0.72
N LEU A 105 -6.56 24.54 0.19
CA LEU A 105 -6.46 25.18 1.50
C LEU A 105 -5.37 24.56 2.37
N ALA A 106 -5.24 23.23 2.36
CA ALA A 106 -4.20 22.51 3.08
C ALA A 106 -2.81 22.95 2.62
N LEU A 107 -2.56 22.97 1.31
CA LEU A 107 -1.28 23.42 0.75
C LEU A 107 -0.98 24.87 1.11
N ALA A 108 -1.95 25.77 1.00
CA ALA A 108 -1.77 27.17 1.37
C ALA A 108 -1.39 27.34 2.86
N LYS A 109 -1.98 26.53 3.75
CA LYS A 109 -1.60 26.52 5.18
C LYS A 109 -0.19 26.01 5.40
N ILE A 110 0.22 24.95 4.69
CA ILE A 110 1.57 24.39 4.79
C ILE A 110 2.58 25.43 4.29
N GLU A 111 2.34 26.03 3.12
CA GLU A 111 3.20 27.06 2.54
C GLU A 111 3.35 28.29 3.42
N ALA A 112 2.30 28.66 4.16
CA ALA A 112 2.37 29.77 5.11
C ALA A 112 3.36 29.50 6.27
N GLU A 113 3.57 28.24 6.65
CA GLU A 113 4.49 27.85 7.72
C GLU A 113 5.91 27.59 7.22
N VAL A 114 6.06 26.88 6.09
CA VAL A 114 7.38 26.38 5.64
C VAL A 114 7.92 27.10 4.41
N GLY A 115 7.11 27.92 3.74
CA GLY A 115 7.44 28.52 2.46
C GLY A 115 7.06 27.64 1.26
N PRO A 116 7.52 28.01 0.05
CA PRO A 116 7.05 27.38 -1.20
C PRO A 116 7.29 25.87 -1.27
N LEU A 117 6.27 25.15 -1.73
CA LEU A 117 6.32 23.70 -1.91
C LEU A 117 6.63 23.31 -3.36
N LEU A 118 7.19 22.12 -3.52
CA LEU A 118 7.35 21.45 -4.82
C LEU A 118 6.27 20.38 -4.91
N LEU A 119 5.49 20.38 -5.98
CA LEU A 119 4.27 19.59 -6.07
C LEU A 119 4.28 18.61 -7.24
N ALA A 120 3.70 17.43 -7.01
CA ALA A 120 3.21 16.54 -8.06
C ALA A 120 1.80 16.07 -7.70
N ALA A 121 1.03 15.55 -8.66
CA ALA A 121 -0.30 15.02 -8.38
C ALA A 121 -0.59 13.79 -9.22
N SER A 122 -1.30 12.82 -8.62
CA SER A 122 -1.82 11.66 -9.33
C SER A 122 -3.28 11.91 -9.68
N ARG A 123 -3.59 11.94 -10.99
CA ARG A 123 -4.97 11.98 -11.48
C ARG A 123 -5.68 10.66 -11.17
N ASP A 124 -6.98 10.76 -10.96
CA ASP A 124 -7.84 9.59 -10.83
C ASP A 124 -8.02 8.85 -12.18
N GLY A 125 -8.41 7.59 -12.10
CA GLY A 125 -8.69 6.70 -13.23
C GLY A 125 -7.64 5.61 -13.45
N LEU A 126 -7.98 4.66 -14.32
CA LEU A 126 -7.10 3.55 -14.71
C LEU A 126 -5.84 4.02 -15.43
N ASP A 127 -5.96 5.13 -16.17
CA ASP A 127 -4.88 5.77 -16.93
C ASP A 127 -4.58 7.17 -16.39
N GLY A 128 -4.80 7.37 -15.09
CA GLY A 128 -4.52 8.63 -14.42
C GLY A 128 -3.05 9.03 -14.52
N GLU A 129 -2.78 10.17 -15.15
CA GLU A 129 -1.44 10.72 -15.29
C GLU A 129 -0.86 11.19 -13.95
N VAL A 130 0.46 11.13 -13.82
CA VAL A 130 1.17 11.84 -12.75
C VAL A 130 1.71 13.14 -13.28
N LEU A 131 1.13 14.23 -12.78
CA LEU A 131 1.54 15.58 -13.11
C LEU A 131 2.69 16.00 -12.21
N VAL A 132 3.72 16.62 -12.77
CA VAL A 132 4.90 17.05 -12.02
C VAL A 132 5.12 18.54 -12.22
N GLY A 133 5.08 19.28 -11.11
CA GLY A 133 5.34 20.70 -11.07
C GLY A 133 6.84 21.04 -11.17
N PRO A 134 7.17 22.32 -11.45
CA PRO A 134 8.55 22.77 -11.54
C PRO A 134 9.35 22.44 -10.27
N GLY A 135 10.53 21.84 -10.44
CA GLY A 135 11.47 21.55 -9.35
C GLY A 135 11.15 20.32 -8.50
N TYR A 136 9.98 19.70 -8.66
CA TYR A 136 9.67 18.45 -7.98
C TYR A 136 10.61 17.34 -8.46
N ARG A 137 11.26 16.64 -7.52
CA ARG A 137 12.18 15.55 -7.82
C ARG A 137 11.40 14.26 -7.98
N THR A 138 11.38 13.73 -9.19
CA THR A 138 10.80 12.42 -9.49
C THR A 138 11.74 11.30 -9.10
N GLN A 139 11.19 10.20 -8.63
CA GLN A 139 11.93 8.93 -8.60
C GLN A 139 11.85 8.28 -9.98
N ASP A 140 12.91 7.58 -10.38
CA ASP A 140 12.91 6.81 -11.62
C ASP A 140 11.83 5.72 -11.54
N GLY A 141 10.98 5.66 -12.56
CA GLY A 141 9.89 4.70 -12.62
C GLY A 141 9.43 4.44 -14.05
N PRO A 142 8.73 3.31 -14.29
CA PRO A 142 8.39 2.88 -15.64
C PRO A 142 7.31 3.73 -16.31
N LEU A 143 6.56 4.53 -15.54
CA LEU A 143 5.47 5.34 -16.09
C LEU A 143 5.90 6.78 -16.36
N PRO A 144 5.49 7.33 -17.51
CA PRO A 144 5.79 8.70 -17.86
C PRO A 144 5.08 9.65 -16.90
N VAL A 145 5.84 10.64 -16.43
CA VAL A 145 5.29 11.81 -15.75
C VAL A 145 5.00 12.90 -16.77
N VAL A 146 3.97 13.69 -16.50
CA VAL A 146 3.56 14.82 -17.35
C VAL A 146 3.99 16.12 -16.67
N PRO A 147 5.01 16.82 -17.19
CA PRO A 147 5.43 18.08 -16.62
C PRO A 147 4.34 19.13 -16.87
N ILE A 148 3.98 19.88 -15.83
CA ILE A 148 3.07 21.02 -15.93
C ILE A 148 3.84 22.32 -15.78
N LYS A 149 3.30 23.39 -16.39
CA LYS A 149 3.91 24.72 -16.32
C LYS A 149 3.27 25.59 -15.23
N ASP A 150 1.97 25.40 -14.99
CA ASP A 150 1.21 26.15 -14.01
C ASP A 150 0.66 25.20 -12.94
N ALA A 151 0.84 25.53 -11.66
CA ALA A 151 0.28 24.77 -10.54
C ALA A 151 -1.26 24.67 -10.62
N ALA A 152 -1.93 25.61 -11.29
CA ALA A 152 -3.37 25.54 -11.58
C ALA A 152 -3.75 24.28 -12.38
N ASP A 153 -2.85 23.80 -13.25
CA ASP A 153 -3.08 22.61 -14.07
C ASP A 153 -3.21 21.34 -13.23
N LEU A 154 -2.59 21.29 -12.04
CA LEU A 154 -2.76 20.18 -11.09
C LEU A 154 -4.23 19.96 -10.76
N TRP A 155 -4.98 21.04 -10.63
CA TRP A 155 -6.36 21.03 -10.16
C TRP A 155 -7.37 20.85 -11.29
N SER A 156 -6.93 20.70 -12.55
CA SER A 156 -7.83 20.66 -13.72
C SER A 156 -8.73 19.42 -13.77
N ALA A 157 -8.36 18.34 -13.08
CA ALA A 157 -9.12 17.09 -13.03
C ALA A 157 -9.15 16.52 -11.59
N PRO A 158 -10.02 15.53 -11.30
CA PRO A 158 -10.00 14.83 -10.02
C PRO A 158 -8.65 14.16 -9.75
N LEU A 159 -8.20 14.25 -8.50
CA LEU A 159 -6.91 13.75 -8.04
C LEU A 159 -7.11 12.66 -6.99
N ASN A 160 -6.34 11.58 -7.07
CA ASN A 160 -6.24 10.60 -5.99
C ASN A 160 -5.46 11.17 -4.81
N LYS A 161 -4.36 11.87 -5.12
CA LYS A 161 -3.43 12.42 -4.14
C LYS A 161 -2.55 13.52 -4.73
N VAL A 162 -2.00 14.33 -3.84
CA VAL A 162 -0.93 15.30 -4.14
C VAL A 162 0.33 14.87 -3.41
N TYR A 163 1.47 14.94 -4.08
CA TYR A 163 2.77 14.72 -3.49
C TYR A 163 3.43 16.06 -3.21
N VAL A 164 4.11 16.15 -2.07
CA VAL A 164 4.69 17.38 -1.56
C VAL A 164 6.15 17.12 -1.22
N GLN A 165 7.01 17.99 -1.73
CA GLN A 165 8.41 18.07 -1.35
C GLN A 165 8.75 19.49 -0.91
N HIS A 166 9.78 19.62 -0.07
CA HIS A 166 10.35 20.90 0.31
C HIS A 166 11.82 20.98 -0.13
N PRO A 167 12.33 22.17 -0.52
CA PRO A 167 13.73 22.31 -0.93
C PRO A 167 14.74 21.96 0.16
N THR A 168 14.41 22.16 1.44
CA THR A 168 15.37 22.06 2.56
C THR A 168 14.91 21.23 3.76
N LEU A 169 13.61 20.94 3.91
CA LEU A 169 13.12 20.18 5.05
C LEU A 169 13.26 18.68 4.76
N SER A 170 13.48 17.88 5.80
CA SER A 170 13.31 16.43 5.70
C SER A 170 11.84 16.07 5.53
N ASP A 171 11.57 14.88 5.02
CA ASP A 171 10.21 14.38 4.83
C ASP A 171 9.46 14.30 6.17
N ASP A 172 10.12 13.85 7.24
CA ASP A 172 9.54 13.81 8.59
C ASP A 172 9.15 15.19 9.09
N ALA A 173 10.01 16.19 8.92
CA ALA A 173 9.74 17.56 9.36
C ALA A 173 8.59 18.18 8.56
N LEU A 174 8.57 17.97 7.24
CA LEU A 174 7.49 18.41 6.37
C LEU A 174 6.16 17.72 6.73
N ALA A 175 6.17 16.40 6.92
CA ALA A 175 4.98 15.63 7.29
C ALA A 175 4.45 16.04 8.67
N ALA A 176 5.32 16.31 9.64
CA ALA A 176 4.94 16.79 10.96
C ALA A 176 4.23 18.15 10.89
N VAL A 177 4.82 19.12 10.19
CA VAL A 177 4.20 20.44 10.00
C VAL A 177 2.88 20.33 9.23
N ALA A 178 2.86 19.56 8.13
CA ALA A 178 1.66 19.35 7.33
C ALA A 178 0.53 18.72 8.14
N THR A 179 0.83 17.71 8.94
CA THR A 179 -0.14 17.09 9.85
C THR A 179 -0.67 18.10 10.86
N GLN A 180 0.20 18.89 11.47
CA GLN A 180 -0.17 19.89 12.48
C GLN A 180 -1.14 20.94 11.93
N VAL A 181 -0.93 21.46 10.72
CA VAL A 181 -1.71 22.59 10.20
C VAL A 181 -2.86 22.19 9.26
N ALA A 182 -2.77 21.02 8.64
CA ALA A 182 -3.70 20.57 7.61
C ALA A 182 -4.33 19.19 7.87
N GLY A 183 -3.97 18.47 8.93
CA GLY A 183 -4.49 17.12 9.23
C GLY A 183 -6.00 17.04 9.47
N GLY A 184 -6.69 18.16 9.71
CA GLY A 184 -8.15 18.24 9.76
C GLY A 184 -8.84 18.43 8.40
N LEU A 185 -8.06 18.64 7.33
CA LEU A 185 -8.55 18.91 5.97
C LEU A 185 -8.26 17.75 5.01
N VAL A 186 -7.09 17.14 5.18
CA VAL A 186 -6.56 16.06 4.33
C VAL A 186 -5.84 15.03 5.20
N GLY A 187 -5.74 13.79 4.72
CA GLY A 187 -4.80 12.81 5.28
C GLY A 187 -3.38 13.18 4.88
N VAL A 188 -2.43 13.08 5.80
CA VAL A 188 -1.00 13.26 5.55
C VAL A 188 -0.31 11.94 5.85
N THR A 189 0.48 11.42 4.90
CA THR A 189 1.26 10.20 5.11
C THR A 189 2.62 10.31 4.44
N MET A 190 3.59 9.58 4.99
CA MET A 190 4.84 9.28 4.31
C MET A 190 4.75 7.89 3.67
N ALA A 191 5.15 7.78 2.40
CA ALA A 191 5.01 6.54 1.62
C ALA A 191 6.35 5.98 1.12
N GLY A 192 7.46 6.47 1.67
CA GLY A 192 8.82 6.20 1.23
C GLY A 192 9.71 7.44 1.36
N ALA A 193 11.01 7.26 1.18
CA ALA A 193 11.96 8.37 1.19
C ALA A 193 11.61 9.39 0.09
N GLY A 194 11.50 10.67 0.44
CA GLY A 194 11.17 11.77 -0.47
C GLY A 194 9.69 11.91 -0.84
N ILE A 195 8.79 11.17 -0.17
CA ILE A 195 7.36 11.09 -0.55
C ILE A 195 6.46 11.41 0.65
N VAL A 196 6.10 12.69 0.80
CA VAL A 196 4.97 13.14 1.63
C VAL A 196 3.74 13.28 0.73
N GLU A 197 2.64 12.63 1.12
CA GLU A 197 1.40 12.62 0.35
C GLU A 197 0.26 13.32 1.11
N LEU A 198 -0.52 14.12 0.38
CA LEU A 198 -1.84 14.58 0.80
C LEU A 198 -2.91 13.71 0.15
N LEU A 199 -3.77 13.14 0.98
CA LEU A 199 -4.81 12.17 0.63
C LEU A 199 -6.18 12.67 1.06
N PRO A 200 -7.27 12.13 0.48
CA PRO A 200 -8.60 12.32 1.03
C PRO A 200 -8.62 11.98 2.53
N LEU A 201 -9.27 12.83 3.32
CA LEU A 201 -9.30 12.68 4.77
C LEU A 201 -9.94 11.33 5.17
N GLY A 202 -9.32 10.64 6.14
CA GLY A 202 -9.81 9.37 6.65
C GLY A 202 -9.41 8.15 5.83
N LEU A 203 -8.63 8.29 4.76
CA LEU A 203 -8.07 7.15 4.04
C LEU A 203 -6.79 6.62 4.69
N SER A 204 -6.64 5.31 4.58
CA SER A 204 -5.44 4.54 4.92
C SER A 204 -5.50 3.17 4.24
N LYS A 205 -4.36 2.47 4.18
CA LYS A 205 -4.31 1.07 3.73
C LYS A 205 -5.36 0.21 4.45
N ALA A 206 -5.58 0.42 5.75
CA ALA A 206 -6.59 -0.30 6.53
C ALA A 206 -8.03 -0.02 6.08
N THR A 207 -8.39 1.23 5.83
CA THR A 207 -9.75 1.57 5.38
C THR A 207 -10.06 0.99 4.00
N GLY A 208 -9.08 1.05 3.08
CA GLY A 208 -9.18 0.41 1.76
C GLY A 208 -9.24 -1.11 1.86
N LEU A 209 -8.38 -1.71 2.68
CA LEU A 209 -8.39 -3.16 2.96
C LEU A 209 -9.71 -3.61 3.55
N SER A 210 -10.25 -2.89 4.54
CA SER A 210 -11.56 -3.19 5.13
C SER A 210 -12.68 -3.15 4.08
N LEU A 211 -12.65 -2.17 3.18
CA LEU A 211 -13.62 -2.04 2.10
C LEU A 211 -13.51 -3.17 1.07
N ALA A 212 -12.30 -3.61 0.73
CA ALA A 212 -12.07 -4.72 -0.19
C ALA A 212 -12.38 -6.07 0.47
N ALA A 213 -12.00 -6.29 1.72
CA ALA A 213 -12.29 -7.48 2.51
C ALA A 213 -13.80 -7.76 2.60
N ARG A 214 -14.64 -6.72 2.75
CA ARG A 214 -16.11 -6.85 2.70
C ARG A 214 -16.62 -7.44 1.39
N ARG A 215 -15.97 -7.16 0.25
CA ARG A 215 -16.34 -7.75 -1.05
C ARG A 215 -15.96 -9.22 -1.16
N LEU A 216 -14.91 -9.62 -0.45
CA LEU A 216 -14.45 -11.00 -0.35
C LEU A 216 -15.20 -11.80 0.72
N GLY A 217 -16.04 -11.15 1.54
CA GLY A 217 -16.75 -11.81 2.65
C GLY A 217 -15.86 -12.18 3.84
N VAL A 218 -14.67 -11.57 3.96
CA VAL A 218 -13.69 -11.87 5.01
C VAL A 218 -13.60 -10.76 6.05
N ARG A 219 -13.18 -11.10 7.27
CA ARG A 219 -13.09 -10.18 8.40
C ARG A 219 -11.64 -9.92 8.80
N ALA A 220 -11.44 -8.81 9.50
CA ALA A 220 -10.19 -8.46 10.20
C ALA A 220 -9.60 -9.64 11.00
N ALA A 221 -10.45 -10.29 11.82
CA ALA A 221 -10.08 -11.41 12.68
C ALA A 221 -9.58 -12.66 11.93
N ASP A 222 -9.83 -12.75 10.63
CA ASP A 222 -9.43 -13.86 9.77
C ASP A 222 -8.31 -13.44 8.79
N THR A 223 -7.61 -12.32 9.06
CA THR A 223 -6.60 -11.73 8.16
C THR A 223 -5.19 -11.74 8.77
N ILE A 224 -4.21 -12.16 7.97
CA ILE A 224 -2.78 -11.91 8.20
C ILE A 224 -2.28 -10.84 7.23
N ALA A 225 -1.52 -9.86 7.73
CA ALA A 225 -1.00 -8.74 6.95
C ALA A 225 0.54 -8.71 6.98
N PHE A 226 1.16 -8.37 5.84
CA PHE A 226 2.60 -8.18 5.69
C PHE A 226 2.88 -6.75 5.20
N GLY A 227 3.91 -6.12 5.75
CA GLY A 227 4.29 -4.74 5.39
C GLY A 227 5.69 -4.37 5.91
N ASP A 228 6.18 -3.21 5.48
CA ASP A 228 7.51 -2.72 5.84
C ASP A 228 7.58 -1.23 6.21
N MET A 229 6.54 -0.44 5.95
CA MET A 229 6.57 1.02 6.13
C MET A 229 5.54 1.55 7.15
N PRO A 230 5.70 2.77 7.70
CA PRO A 230 4.76 3.33 8.68
C PRO A 230 3.31 3.46 8.20
N ASN A 231 3.08 3.60 6.88
CA ASN A 231 1.74 3.59 6.30
C ASN A 231 1.04 2.21 6.36
N ASP A 232 1.75 1.15 6.77
CA ASP A 232 1.17 -0.17 7.08
C ASP A 232 0.68 -0.30 8.53
N ILE A 233 1.05 0.62 9.43
CA ILE A 233 0.65 0.57 10.85
C ILE A 233 -0.88 0.47 11.00
N PRO A 234 -1.71 1.26 10.28
CA PRO A 234 -3.16 1.08 10.35
C PRO A 234 -3.61 -0.31 9.87
N MET A 235 -2.95 -0.87 8.85
CA MET A 235 -3.28 -2.19 8.31
C MET A 235 -2.98 -3.30 9.34
N PHE A 236 -1.86 -3.18 10.07
CA PHE A 236 -1.51 -4.10 11.15
C PHE A 236 -2.50 -4.01 12.31
N ALA A 237 -2.88 -2.78 12.70
CA ALA A 237 -3.89 -2.57 13.74
C ALA A 237 -5.29 -3.11 13.36
N TRP A 238 -5.57 -3.23 12.05
CA TRP A 238 -6.82 -3.78 11.54
C TRP A 238 -6.80 -5.31 11.40
N ALA A 239 -5.67 -5.91 11.03
CA ALA A 239 -5.54 -7.34 10.82
C ALA A 239 -5.48 -8.13 12.14
N ALA A 240 -5.77 -9.44 12.09
CA ALA A 240 -5.61 -10.32 13.25
C ALA A 240 -4.14 -10.58 13.60
N ARG A 241 -3.26 -10.49 12.59
CA ARG A 241 -1.82 -10.62 12.74
C ARG A 241 -1.09 -9.73 11.74
N GLY A 242 -0.23 -8.85 12.22
CA GLY A 242 0.71 -8.06 11.43
C GLY A 242 2.12 -8.65 11.47
N VAL A 243 2.73 -8.84 10.31
CA VAL A 243 4.08 -9.38 10.15
C VAL A 243 4.97 -8.38 9.42
N ALA A 244 5.92 -7.80 10.13
CA ALA A 244 6.88 -6.86 9.54
C ALA A 244 8.03 -7.60 8.84
N MET A 245 8.47 -7.09 7.70
CA MET A 245 9.67 -7.58 7.02
C MET A 245 10.95 -7.25 7.82
N ALA A 246 12.05 -7.99 7.66
CA ALA A 246 13.30 -7.70 8.39
C ALA A 246 13.82 -6.27 8.13
N GLY A 247 13.67 -5.80 6.88
CA GLY A 247 14.04 -4.45 6.45
C GLY A 247 13.04 -3.36 6.82
N ALA A 248 11.96 -3.68 7.53
CA ALA A 248 10.89 -2.75 7.85
C ALA A 248 11.37 -1.58 8.73
N HIS A 249 10.67 -0.45 8.62
CA HIS A 249 10.84 0.71 9.46
C HIS A 249 10.61 0.37 10.94
N GLU A 250 11.39 1.00 11.83
CA GLU A 250 11.37 0.69 13.26
C GLU A 250 10.00 0.96 13.90
N GLU A 251 9.28 2.00 13.45
CA GLU A 251 7.91 2.26 13.92
C GLU A 251 6.93 1.14 13.60
N LEU A 252 7.06 0.48 12.43
CA LEU A 252 6.19 -0.64 12.07
C LEU A 252 6.57 -1.89 12.87
N LYS A 253 7.88 -2.18 12.98
CA LYS A 253 8.38 -3.32 13.78
C LYS A 253 7.92 -3.24 15.23
N ALA A 254 7.88 -2.04 15.80
CA ALA A 254 7.45 -1.81 17.18
C ALA A 254 5.98 -2.19 17.44
N VAL A 255 5.14 -2.27 16.40
CA VAL A 255 3.72 -2.64 16.51
C VAL A 255 3.37 -3.98 15.85
N ALA A 256 4.36 -4.69 15.29
CA ALA A 256 4.16 -5.98 14.62
C ALA A 256 4.02 -7.13 15.64
N ASP A 257 3.20 -8.13 15.32
CA ASP A 257 3.11 -9.36 16.11
C ASP A 257 4.33 -10.28 15.90
N GLU A 258 4.95 -10.16 14.72
CA GLU A 258 6.14 -10.91 14.32
C GLU A 258 7.00 -10.09 13.35
N VAL A 259 8.31 -10.30 13.40
CA VAL A 259 9.23 -9.86 12.34
C VAL A 259 9.75 -11.10 11.60
N THR A 260 9.63 -11.12 10.28
CA THR A 260 10.12 -12.20 9.41
C THR A 260 11.43 -11.80 8.71
N SER A 261 11.97 -12.66 7.84
CA SER A 261 13.12 -12.36 6.97
C SER A 261 12.85 -11.20 5.99
N SER A 262 13.87 -10.76 5.26
CA SER A 262 13.69 -9.72 4.24
C SER A 262 12.82 -10.21 3.06
N ASN A 263 12.31 -9.26 2.26
CA ASN A 263 11.64 -9.55 0.98
C ASN A 263 12.57 -10.29 0.00
N ASP A 264 13.88 -10.01 0.03
CA ASP A 264 14.88 -10.72 -0.78
C ASP A 264 15.18 -12.14 -0.30
N GLU A 265 14.76 -12.48 0.92
CA GLU A 265 14.94 -13.81 1.55
C GLU A 265 13.61 -14.55 1.72
N ASP A 266 12.57 -14.17 0.97
CA ASP A 266 11.26 -14.82 0.97
C ASP A 266 10.54 -14.79 2.33
N GLY A 267 10.65 -13.68 3.08
CA GLY A 267 10.06 -13.54 4.41
C GLY A 267 8.55 -13.87 4.49
N ILE A 268 7.79 -13.56 3.43
CA ILE A 268 6.37 -13.96 3.32
C ILE A 268 6.25 -15.49 3.26
N ALA A 269 7.03 -16.14 2.38
CA ALA A 269 6.99 -17.59 2.20
C ALA A 269 7.32 -18.33 3.49
N VAL A 270 8.38 -17.90 4.21
CA VAL A 270 8.79 -18.48 5.49
C VAL A 270 7.64 -18.56 6.48
N VAL A 271 6.82 -17.51 6.55
CA VAL A 271 5.69 -17.43 7.48
C VAL A 271 4.53 -18.28 7.01
N LEU A 272 4.17 -18.20 5.71
CA LEU A 272 3.06 -18.96 5.14
C LEU A 272 3.31 -20.47 5.18
N GLU A 273 4.50 -20.94 4.81
CA GLU A 273 4.90 -22.35 4.85
C GLU A 273 4.75 -22.90 6.28
N ARG A 274 5.26 -22.18 7.28
CA ARG A 274 5.13 -22.57 8.70
C ARG A 274 3.68 -22.67 9.15
N LEU A 275 2.78 -21.85 8.62
CA LEU A 275 1.35 -21.87 8.94
C LEU A 275 0.58 -22.95 8.19
N LEU A 276 1.08 -23.40 7.04
CA LEU A 276 0.48 -24.44 6.21
C LEU A 276 0.86 -25.87 6.67
N GLY A 277 2.01 -26.03 7.32
CA GLY A 277 2.49 -27.30 7.87
C GLY A 277 3.36 -28.08 6.90
#